data_AF-A0A6H5H501-F1
#
_entry.id   AF-A0A6H5H501-F1
#
_cell.length_a   1.000
_cell.length_b   1.000
_cell.length_c   1.000
_cell.angle_alpha   90.00
_cell.angle_beta   90.00
_cell.angle_gamma   90.00
#
_symmetry.space_group_name_H-M   'P 1'
#
loop_
_entity.id
_entity.type
_entity.pdbx_description
1 polymer ?
#
loop_
_entity_poly.entity_id
_entity_poly.type
_entity_poly.pdbx_seq_one_letter_code
_entity_poly.pdbx_strand_id
1 'polypeptide(L)' 'MSYADDTCITVKGKTWCDTKRSAENVLSVVMQHLKANRLVLNIKKTNYICFSNSK' A
#
# COMPACT_ATOMS: atom_id res chain seq x y z
N MET A 1 9.97 -1.77 0.59
CA MET A 1 10.89 -2.80 0.07
C MET A 1 10.40 -3.18 -1.31
N SER A 2 11.27 -3.23 -2.32
CA SER A 2 10.90 -3.67 -3.66
C SER A 2 11.90 -4.70 -4.15
N TYR A 3 11.40 -5.68 -4.90
CA TYR A 3 12.20 -6.70 -5.57
C TYR A 3 11.52 -7.07 -6.88
N ALA A 4 12.21 -6.88 -8.01
CA ALA A 4 11.62 -7.01 -9.34
C ALA A 4 10.31 -6.21 -9.49
N ASP A 5 9.19 -6.86 -9.78
CA ASP A 5 7.86 -6.25 -9.90
C ASP A 5 7.06 -6.25 -8.58
N ASP A 6 7.52 -6.98 -7.55
CA ASP A 6 6.87 -7.02 -6.25
C ASP A 6 7.34 -5.87 -5.35
N THR A 7 6.37 -5.13 -4.79
CA THR A 7 6.65 -4.01 -3.88
C THR A 7 5.81 -4.12 -2.61
N CYS A 8 6.48 -4.07 -1.46
CA CYS A 8 5.86 -3.97 -0.15
C CYS A 8 6.01 -2.54 0.40
N ILE A 9 4.89 -1.98 0.85
CA ILE A 9 4.79 -0.64 1.42
C ILE A 9 4.28 -0.75 2.84
N THR A 10 5.05 -0.22 3.77
CA THR A 10 4.68 -0.18 5.19
C THR A 10 4.04 1.16 5.52
N VAL A 11 2.84 1.11 6.08
CA VAL A 11 2.09 2.29 6.54
C VAL A 11 1.79 2.13 8.02
N LYS A 12 1.88 3.22 8.77
CA LYS A 12 1.63 3.25 10.22
C LYS A 12 0.63 4.36 10.55
N GLY A 13 -0.22 4.11 11.53
CA GLY A 13 -1.16 5.08 12.09
C GLY A 13 -1.32 4.88 13.60
N LYS A 14 -1.88 5.88 14.29
CA LYS A 14 -2.14 5.81 15.74
C LYS A 14 -3.33 4.90 16.06
N THR A 15 -4.33 4.92 15.18
CA THR A 15 -5.50 4.04 15.23
C THR A 15 -5.56 3.17 13.97
N TRP A 16 -6.41 2.15 14.00
CA TRP A 16 -6.70 1.34 12.82
C TRP A 16 -7.31 2.20 11.69
N CYS A 17 -8.21 3.12 12.03
CA CYS A 17 -8.82 4.04 11.07
C CYS A 17 -7.79 4.92 10.38
N ASP A 18 -6.81 5.46 11.13
CA ASP A 18 -5.73 6.27 10.56
C ASP A 18 -4.83 5.46 9.63
N THR A 19 -4.53 4.21 10.04
CA THR A 19 -3.68 3.29 9.25
C THR A 19 -4.36 2.96 7.93
N LYS A 20 -5.65 2.60 7.96
CA LYS A 20 -6.44 2.30 6.77
C LYS A 20 -6.49 3.50 5.82
N ARG A 21 -6.86 4.68 6.32
CA ARG A 21 -6.90 5.91 5.51
C ARG A 21 -5.55 6.23 4.88
N SER A 22 -4.48 6.08 5.65
CA SER A 22 -3.12 6.32 5.15
C SER A 22 -2.73 5.30 4.09
N ALA A 23 -3.10 4.03 4.25
CA ALA A 23 -2.82 2.98 3.29
C ALA A 23 -3.55 3.22 1.95
N GLU A 24 -4.81 3.63 1.99
CA GLU A 24 -5.59 4.00 0.80
C GLU A 24 -4.99 5.22 0.08
N ASN A 25 -4.58 6.26 0.82
CA ASN A 25 -3.91 7.43 0.25
C ASN A 25 -2.59 7.07 -0.44
N VAL A 26 -1.77 6.24 0.20
CA VAL A 26 -0.50 5.79 -0.39
C VAL A 26 -0.73 4.94 -1.63
N LEU A 27 -1.72 4.05 -1.60
CA LEU A 27 -2.06 3.22 -2.76
C LEU A 27 -2.53 4.08 -3.96
N SER A 28 -3.30 5.14 -3.70
CA SER A 28 -3.72 6.10 -4.73
C SER A 28 -2.52 6.77 -5.41
N VAL A 29 -1.53 7.23 -4.63
CA VAL A 29 -0.30 7.82 -5.16
C VAL A 29 0.50 6.81 -6.01
N VAL A 30 0.63 5.56 -5.52
CA VAL A 30 1.32 4.49 -6.26
C VAL A 30 0.61 4.20 -7.58
N MET A 31 -0.72 4.12 -7.57
CA MET A 31 -1.52 3.88 -8.77
C MET A 31 -1.34 5.01 -9.79
N GLN A 32 -1.33 6.26 -9.34
CA GLN A 32 -1.06 7.42 -10.21
C GLN A 32 0.35 7.37 -10.80
N HIS A 33 1.35 7.05 -9.99
CA HIS A 33 2.74 6.92 -10.45
C HIS A 33 2.88 5.82 -11.50
N LEU A 34 2.31 4.64 -11.27
CA LEU A 34 2.33 3.54 -12.24
C LEU A 34 1.62 3.94 -13.53
N LYS A 35 0.43 4.58 -13.43
CA LYS A 35 -0.33 5.05 -14.60
C LYS A 35 0.46 6.05 -15.44
N ALA A 36 1.16 7.00 -14.81
CA ALA A 36 2.01 7.97 -15.50
C ALA A 36 3.16 7.29 -16.27
N ASN A 37 3.62 6.13 -15.79
CA ASN A 37 4.65 5.30 -16.42
C ASN A 37 4.07 4.18 -17.30
N ARG A 38 2.79 4.24 -17.67
CA ARG A 38 2.08 3.25 -18.52
C ARG A 38 2.07 1.83 -17.92
N LEU A 39 2.13 1.73 -16.60
CA LEU A 39 2.02 0.50 -15.83
C LEU A 39 0.64 0.42 -15.15
N VAL A 40 0.19 -0.79 -14.85
CA VAL A 40 -1.10 -1.05 -14.19
C VAL A 40 -0.89 -1.85 -12.92
N LEU A 41 -1.49 -1.39 -11.82
CA LEU A 41 -1.54 -2.14 -10.58
C LEU A 41 -2.66 -3.18 -10.62
N ASN A 42 -2.34 -4.45 -10.38
CA ASN A 42 -3.35 -5.52 -10.30
C ASN A 42 -3.98 -5.58 -8.90
N ILE A 43 -5.09 -4.88 -8.73
CA ILE A 43 -5.82 -4.82 -7.45
C ILE A 43 -6.24 -6.20 -6.93
N LYS A 44 -6.50 -7.18 -7.81
CA LYS A 44 -6.87 -8.55 -7.39
C LYS A 44 -5.72 -9.30 -6.72
N LYS A 45 -4.47 -8.92 -7.00
CA LYS A 45 -3.26 -9.52 -6.41
C LYS A 45 -2.69 -8.69 -5.26
N THR A 46 -3.12 -7.44 -5.10
CA THR A 46 -2.67 -6.56 -4.01
C THR A 46 -3.28 -7.01 -2.68
N ASN A 47 -2.43 -7.28 -1.68
CA ASN A 47 -2.85 -7.74 -0.36
C ASN A 47 -2.53 -6.70 0.72
N TYR A 48 -3.45 -6.54 1.67
CA TYR A 48 -3.21 -5.78 2.90
C TYR A 48 -2.83 -6.75 4.01
N ILE A 49 -1.62 -6.58 4.56
CA ILE A 49 -1.15 -7.35 5.71
C ILE A 49 -1.08 -6.43 6.92
N CYS A 50 -1.88 -6.75 7.93
CA CYS A 50 -2.03 -5.92 9.13
C CYS A 50 -1.16 -6.46 10.25
N PHE A 51 -0.40 -5.59 10.90
CA PHE A 51 0.38 -5.92 12.08
C PHE A 51 0.07 -4.91 13.18
N SER A 52 -0.19 -5.40 14.38
CA SER A 52 -0.24 -4.59 15.60
C SER A 52 0.67 -5.23 16.63
N ASN A 53 1.38 -4.40 17.39
CA ASN A 53 2.09 -4.90 18.55
C ASN A 53 1.04 -5.07 19.66
N SER A 54 0.44 -6.26 19.75
CA SER A 54 -0.39 -6.61 20.89
C SER A 54 0.54 -6.83 22.08
N LYS A 55 0.42 -5.98 23.10
CA LYS A 55 0.83 -6.36 24.46
C LYS A 55 -0.38 -6.93 25.18
#